data_AF-A0A3M0JVK9-F1
#
_entry.id   AF-A0A3M0JVK9-F1
#
_cell.length_a   1.000
_cell.length_b   1.000
_cell.length_c   1.000
_cell.angle_alpha   90.00
_cell.angle_beta   90.00
_cell.angle_gamma   90.00
#
_symmetry.space_group_name_H-M   'P 1'
#
loop_
_entity.id
_entity.type
_entity.pdbx_description
1 polymer ?
#
loop_
_entity_poly.entity_id
_entity_poly.type
_entity_poly.pdbx_seq_one_letter_code
_entity_poly.pdbx_strand_id
1 'polypeptide(L)'
;MRWRPWVPACLAWGCVAALCGSRGLCPAPNASRPEPDPFPVDVIQENYVRNVKNCIFSVVYPTPFKSRVRLVAVSKEVIENILDLDISVKGSSDFLEFVSGGKVIFGSVPLAHRNGDGRAVLRSSVREFLCSEAMHYLGIPTSRAASLVVSDDDVWRDQFYNGNIKKERGVCNTDNFSLLSITIDYGPFGFMDSYDPDFVPNTSDDERRYKIGNQASVGQFNLSKLLQALKPLLDPRQKQLASQILKGYGEHYYSRFTELFKTKLGLLGENENDNYLIAFLLKIMEDTKADFTMTFRELSEITADQLKELHIPEEFWALQDLGKHELFSEWVTMYLLRLNSNNRDSDAKRRTRMATYEVLRIKKCITTMVASADYVGIDNSASHIQLCITLSH
;
A
#
# COMPACT_ATOMS: atom_id res chain seq x y z
N MET A 1 6.00 20.21 20.15
CA MET A 1 4.65 20.23 19.58
C MET A 1 3.64 20.24 20.73
N ARG A 2 2.33 20.12 20.50
CA ARG A 2 1.33 19.97 21.57
C ARG A 2 0.78 18.52 21.64
N TRP A 3 1.18 17.74 22.64
CA TRP A 3 0.78 16.35 23.03
C TRP A 3 -0.47 16.20 23.93
N ARG A 4 -1.36 15.24 23.63
CA ARG A 4 -2.47 14.79 24.50
C ARG A 4 -2.35 13.29 24.81
N PRO A 5 -3.11 12.74 25.79
CA PRO A 5 -3.01 11.34 26.21
C PRO A 5 -3.33 10.33 25.09
N TRP A 6 -2.55 9.25 25.01
CA TRP A 6 -2.62 8.20 23.98
C TRP A 6 -3.29 6.91 24.50
N VAL A 7 -4.07 6.26 23.64
CA VAL A 7 -4.63 4.90 23.84
C VAL A 7 -4.49 4.14 22.53
N PRO A 8 -3.81 2.98 22.45
CA PRO A 8 -3.23 2.41 21.26
C PRO A 8 -4.27 1.70 20.38
N ALA A 9 -4.10 1.82 19.07
CA ALA A 9 -4.33 0.73 18.16
C ALA A 9 -3.38 0.88 16.96
N CYS A 10 -2.95 -0.27 16.45
CA CYS A 10 -2.18 -0.46 15.22
C CYS A 10 -0.69 -0.10 15.31
N LEU A 11 0.12 -1.17 15.36
CA LEU A 11 1.55 -1.23 15.03
C LEU A 11 1.90 -0.73 13.61
N ALA A 12 0.94 -0.19 12.85
CA ALA A 12 1.18 0.51 11.60
C ALA A 12 1.67 1.95 11.80
N TRP A 13 1.45 2.54 12.98
CA TRP A 13 1.84 3.92 13.28
C TRP A 13 2.93 3.96 14.36
N GLY A 14 4.18 3.81 13.91
CA GLY A 14 5.33 4.45 14.55
C GLY A 14 5.87 3.86 15.86
N CYS A 15 5.61 2.59 16.19
CA CYS A 15 6.32 1.92 17.28
C CYS A 15 7.60 1.25 16.74
N VAL A 16 8.75 1.88 16.95
CA VAL A 16 10.04 1.20 16.81
C VAL A 16 10.30 0.46 18.12
N ALA A 17 10.24 -0.87 18.10
CA ALA A 17 10.76 -1.67 19.20
C ALA A 17 12.28 -1.73 19.09
N ALA A 18 12.98 -0.95 19.92
CA ALA A 18 14.42 -1.14 20.10
C ALA A 18 14.64 -2.40 20.94
N LEU A 19 15.05 -3.50 20.31
CA LEU A 19 15.55 -4.68 21.00
C LEU A 19 16.98 -4.37 21.46
N CYS A 20 17.16 -4.04 22.74
CA CYS A 20 18.49 -4.05 23.35
C CYS A 20 18.93 -5.51 23.57
N GLY A 21 19.51 -6.11 22.53
CA GLY A 21 20.12 -7.43 22.58
C GLY A 21 21.37 -7.42 23.47
N SER A 22 21.25 -8.00 24.65
CA SER A 22 22.39 -8.46 25.44
C SER A 22 22.79 -9.85 24.95
N ARG A 23 23.86 -9.95 24.13
CA ARG A 23 24.74 -11.14 24.01
C ARG A 23 25.94 -10.79 23.12
N GLY A 24 27.12 -10.88 23.72
CA GLY A 24 28.39 -10.66 23.04
C GLY A 24 28.79 -11.84 22.15
N LEU A 25 29.53 -11.52 21.07
CA LEU A 25 30.80 -12.12 20.64
C LEU A 25 31.06 -11.73 19.18
N CYS A 26 31.75 -10.60 18.98
CA CYS A 26 32.55 -10.32 17.78
C CYS A 26 33.89 -9.74 18.26
N PRO A 27 35.03 -10.17 17.70
CA PRO A 27 36.35 -9.78 18.21
C PRO A 27 36.58 -8.28 17.99
N ALA A 28 37.19 -7.64 18.98
CA ALA A 28 37.40 -6.20 19.02
C ALA A 28 38.31 -5.71 17.87
N PRO A 29 37.90 -4.70 17.07
CA PRO A 29 38.84 -3.89 16.33
C PRO A 29 39.35 -2.77 17.25
N ASN A 30 40.67 -2.71 17.41
CA ASN A 30 41.36 -1.57 18.01
C ASN A 30 41.09 -0.30 17.18
N ALA A 31 40.16 0.52 17.63
CA ALA A 31 40.10 1.97 17.45
C ALA A 31 38.99 2.50 18.34
N SER A 32 39.25 3.58 19.07
CA SER A 32 38.30 4.36 19.85
C SER A 32 37.04 4.69 19.02
N ARG A 33 36.00 3.84 19.11
CA ARG A 33 34.66 4.23 18.68
C ARG A 33 34.09 5.14 19.76
N PRO A 34 33.61 6.35 19.43
CA PRO A 34 32.79 7.10 20.36
C PRO A 34 31.60 6.21 20.74
N GLU A 35 31.19 6.25 22.02
CA GLU A 35 29.93 5.62 22.44
C GLU A 35 28.82 6.03 21.47
N PRO A 36 27.92 5.12 21.08
CA PRO A 36 26.81 5.49 20.20
C PRO A 36 26.07 6.66 20.84
N ASP A 37 25.85 7.72 20.07
CA ASP A 37 25.04 8.86 20.50
C ASP A 37 23.75 8.33 21.14
N PRO A 38 23.34 8.84 22.32
CA PRO A 38 22.12 8.38 22.96
C PRO A 38 20.96 8.53 21.96
N PHE A 39 20.19 7.45 21.81
CA PHE A 39 19.02 7.44 20.93
C PHE A 39 18.17 8.69 21.26
N PRO A 40 17.69 9.46 20.26
CA PRO A 40 17.12 10.80 20.48
C PRO A 40 15.73 10.70 21.11
N VAL A 41 15.70 10.29 22.37
CA VAL A 41 14.52 10.02 23.19
C VAL A 41 14.34 11.16 24.16
N ASP A 42 13.10 11.62 24.24
CA ASP A 42 12.67 12.58 25.23
C ASP A 42 12.89 12.02 26.64
N VAL A 43 13.66 12.76 27.43
CA VAL A 43 13.98 12.42 28.82
C VAL A 43 12.77 12.59 29.75
N ILE A 44 11.78 13.39 29.33
CA ILE A 44 10.56 13.66 30.09
C ILE A 44 9.55 12.56 29.75
N GLN A 45 9.08 11.83 30.76
CA GLN A 45 8.14 10.70 30.57
C GLN A 45 6.68 11.11 30.80
N GLU A 46 6.45 12.30 31.34
CA GLU A 46 5.12 12.82 31.60
C GLU A 46 4.38 13.11 30.29
N ASN A 47 3.12 12.69 30.24
CA ASN A 47 2.31 12.79 29.04
C ASN A 47 1.57 14.14 28.96
N TYR A 48 2.24 15.16 28.41
CA TYR A 48 1.65 16.48 28.20
C TYR A 48 2.30 17.24 27.03
N VAL A 49 1.57 18.25 26.54
CA VAL A 49 1.95 19.14 25.46
C VAL A 49 3.29 19.88 25.67
N ARG A 50 4.30 19.67 24.81
CA ARG A 50 5.57 20.40 24.83
C ARG A 50 6.40 20.33 23.54
N ASN A 51 7.19 21.37 23.29
CA ASN A 51 8.29 21.35 22.32
C ASN A 51 9.53 20.75 22.98
N VAL A 52 10.10 19.73 22.34
CA VAL A 52 11.31 19.04 22.82
C VAL A 52 12.36 19.25 21.74
N LYS A 53 13.55 19.71 22.13
CA LYS A 53 14.68 19.88 21.20
C LYS A 53 15.54 18.63 21.23
N ASN A 54 16.20 18.32 20.12
CA ASN A 54 17.14 17.20 19.98
C ASN A 54 16.54 15.82 20.29
N CYS A 55 15.21 15.68 20.22
CA CYS A 55 14.51 14.42 20.42
C CYS A 55 13.59 14.16 19.23
N ILE A 56 13.52 12.90 18.82
CA ILE A 56 12.65 12.40 17.74
C ILE A 56 11.54 11.52 18.33
N PHE A 57 11.83 10.84 19.45
CA PHE A 57 10.92 9.89 20.08
C PHE A 57 10.55 10.31 21.50
N SER A 58 9.37 9.90 21.94
CA SER A 58 8.99 9.90 23.36
C SER A 58 8.67 8.47 23.79
N VAL A 59 9.06 8.10 25.01
CA VAL A 59 8.65 6.81 25.60
C VAL A 59 7.16 6.87 25.89
N VAL A 60 6.38 5.95 25.31
CA VAL A 60 4.92 5.89 25.48
C VAL A 60 4.50 4.44 25.55
N TYR A 61 4.00 4.02 26.72
CA TYR A 61 3.48 2.68 26.90
C TYR A 61 2.04 2.56 26.35
N PRO A 62 1.69 1.42 25.73
CA PRO A 62 0.33 1.17 25.28
C PRO A 62 -0.65 1.17 26.45
N THR A 63 -1.80 1.81 26.27
CA THR A 63 -2.94 1.75 27.21
C THR A 63 -3.86 0.58 26.81
N PRO A 64 -4.03 -0.48 27.61
CA PRO A 64 -4.83 -1.62 27.23
C PRO A 64 -6.30 -1.26 26.90
N PHE A 65 -6.95 -2.08 26.06
CA PHE A 65 -8.40 -1.99 25.84
C PHE A 65 -9.16 -2.26 27.14
N LYS A 66 -10.33 -1.61 27.31
CA LYS A 66 -11.15 -1.79 28.53
C LYS A 66 -12.03 -3.02 28.45
N SER A 67 -12.55 -3.31 27.26
CA SER A 67 -13.37 -4.47 26.96
C SER A 67 -12.53 -5.66 26.49
N ARG A 68 -13.21 -6.79 26.31
CA ARG A 68 -12.61 -8.03 25.81
C ARG A 68 -12.01 -7.80 24.42
N VAL A 69 -10.78 -8.29 24.24
CA VAL A 69 -10.10 -8.32 22.94
C VAL A 69 -10.20 -9.69 22.29
N ARG A 70 -10.18 -9.71 20.96
CA ARG A 70 -10.21 -10.93 20.14
C ARG A 70 -9.26 -10.81 18.96
N LEU A 71 -8.49 -11.87 18.72
CA LEU A 71 -7.68 -12.00 17.51
C LEU A 71 -8.58 -12.43 16.36
N VAL A 72 -8.62 -11.64 15.29
CA VAL A 72 -9.52 -11.85 14.14
C VAL A 72 -8.78 -12.38 12.92
N ALA A 73 -7.54 -11.96 12.71
CA ALA A 73 -6.71 -12.43 11.61
C ALA A 73 -5.23 -12.39 11.94
N VAL A 74 -4.46 -13.25 11.27
CA VAL A 74 -3.00 -13.32 11.36
C VAL A 74 -2.43 -13.64 9.96
N SER A 75 -1.38 -12.94 9.56
CA SER A 75 -0.62 -13.29 8.35
C SER A 75 0.45 -14.32 8.71
N LYS A 76 0.27 -15.56 8.23
CA LYS A 76 1.20 -16.66 8.51
C LYS A 76 2.63 -16.33 8.06
N GLU A 77 2.77 -15.77 6.86
CA GLU A 77 4.07 -15.42 6.29
C GLU A 77 4.80 -14.37 7.14
N VAL A 78 4.08 -13.37 7.68
CA VAL A 78 4.70 -12.37 8.55
C VAL A 78 5.13 -12.99 9.88
N ILE A 79 4.28 -13.82 10.48
CA ILE A 79 4.60 -14.49 11.75
C ILE A 79 5.82 -15.41 11.61
N GLU A 80 5.83 -16.29 10.62
CA GLU A 80 6.88 -17.30 10.48
C GLU A 80 8.15 -16.75 9.83
N ASN A 81 8.03 -15.95 8.76
CA ASN A 81 9.21 -15.59 7.95
C ASN A 81 9.80 -14.23 8.30
N ILE A 82 9.04 -13.32 8.91
CA ILE A 82 9.52 -11.98 9.28
C ILE A 82 9.82 -11.91 10.78
N LEU A 83 8.89 -12.41 11.61
CA LEU A 83 9.02 -12.35 13.06
C LEU A 83 9.69 -13.59 13.67
N ASP A 84 9.93 -14.64 12.87
CA ASP A 84 10.54 -15.90 13.30
C ASP A 84 9.80 -16.53 14.50
N LEU A 85 8.47 -16.51 14.43
CA LEU A 85 7.57 -17.08 15.42
C LEU A 85 6.83 -18.28 14.83
N ASP A 86 6.54 -19.29 15.66
CA ASP A 86 5.68 -20.39 15.25
C ASP A 86 4.21 -19.94 15.16
N ILE A 87 3.50 -20.34 14.11
CA ILE A 87 2.10 -19.90 13.90
C ILE A 87 1.14 -20.30 15.02
N SER A 88 1.51 -21.26 15.89
CA SER A 88 0.74 -21.61 17.10
C SER A 88 0.59 -20.45 18.08
N VAL A 89 1.42 -19.40 18.01
CA VAL A 89 1.29 -18.18 18.84
C VAL A 89 -0.09 -17.54 18.71
N LYS A 90 -0.80 -17.72 17.59
CA LYS A 90 -2.18 -17.22 17.41
C LYS A 90 -3.17 -17.75 18.47
N GLY A 91 -2.90 -18.90 19.07
CA GLY A 91 -3.72 -19.49 20.13
C GLY A 91 -3.30 -19.07 21.54
N SER A 92 -2.20 -18.31 21.68
CA SER A 92 -1.64 -17.93 22.97
C SER A 92 -2.27 -16.63 23.49
N SER A 93 -2.67 -16.64 24.76
CA SER A 93 -3.11 -15.42 25.45
C SER A 93 -1.98 -14.38 25.52
N ASP A 94 -0.73 -14.83 25.68
CA ASP A 94 0.43 -13.92 25.74
C ASP A 94 0.62 -13.16 24.43
N PHE A 95 0.39 -13.81 23.30
CA PHE A 95 0.47 -13.16 21.99
C PHE A 95 -0.67 -12.16 21.82
N LEU A 96 -1.91 -12.54 22.16
CA LEU A 96 -3.07 -11.65 22.12
C LEU A 96 -2.87 -10.41 22.99
N GLU A 97 -2.40 -10.57 24.23
CA GLU A 97 -2.09 -9.46 25.13
C GLU A 97 -0.96 -8.58 24.56
N PHE A 98 0.06 -9.17 23.94
CA PHE A 98 1.13 -8.40 23.31
C PHE A 98 0.63 -7.56 22.13
N VAL A 99 -0.03 -8.18 21.14
CA VAL A 99 -0.46 -7.47 19.92
C VAL A 99 -1.63 -6.52 20.14
N SER A 100 -2.36 -6.66 21.26
CA SER A 100 -3.41 -5.74 21.70
C SER A 100 -2.90 -4.59 22.59
N GLY A 101 -1.63 -4.63 23.00
CA GLY A 101 -1.03 -3.65 23.90
C GLY A 101 -1.35 -3.87 25.39
N GLY A 102 -1.91 -5.02 25.77
CA GLY A 102 -2.10 -5.45 27.16
C GLY A 102 -0.79 -5.87 27.84
N LYS A 103 0.20 -6.34 27.08
CA LYS A 103 1.52 -6.76 27.57
C LYS A 103 2.64 -6.14 26.73
N VAL A 104 3.70 -5.69 27.39
CA VAL A 104 4.94 -5.26 26.75
C VAL A 104 5.99 -6.37 26.92
N ILE A 105 6.72 -6.69 25.85
CA ILE A 105 7.75 -7.73 25.89
C ILE A 105 8.93 -7.24 26.73
N PHE A 106 9.43 -8.11 27.60
CA PHE A 106 10.60 -7.82 28.43
C PHE A 106 11.81 -7.45 27.55
N GLY A 107 12.50 -6.36 27.91
CA GLY A 107 13.64 -5.84 27.14
C GLY A 107 13.26 -4.97 25.94
N SER A 108 11.97 -4.66 25.75
CA SER A 108 11.51 -3.68 24.77
C SER A 108 11.11 -2.35 25.42
N VAL A 109 11.33 -1.24 24.70
CA VAL A 109 10.87 0.10 25.10
C VAL A 109 9.98 0.65 23.99
N PRO A 110 8.67 0.81 24.23
CA PRO A 110 7.75 1.41 23.27
C PRO A 110 8.01 2.92 23.08
N LEU A 111 8.13 3.35 21.82
CA LEU A 111 8.46 4.73 21.43
C LEU A 111 7.43 5.26 20.43
N ALA A 112 7.13 6.56 20.49
CA ALA A 112 6.26 7.26 19.53
C ALA A 112 6.99 8.45 18.87
N HIS A 113 6.83 8.62 17.56
CA HIS A 113 7.45 9.71 16.77
C HIS A 113 6.54 10.93 16.54
N ARG A 114 5.20 10.76 16.67
CA ARG A 114 4.20 11.80 16.31
C ARG A 114 2.98 11.74 17.22
N ASN A 115 2.24 12.84 17.28
CA ASN A 115 0.98 12.96 17.99
C ASN A 115 -0.23 12.42 17.18
N GLY A 116 -1.24 11.90 17.89
CA GLY A 116 -2.49 11.34 17.37
C GLY A 116 -3.43 11.07 18.55
N ASP A 117 -4.68 10.68 18.30
CA ASP A 117 -5.61 10.28 19.39
C ASP A 117 -5.35 8.85 19.91
N GLY A 118 -4.44 8.15 19.24
CA GLY A 118 -3.90 6.84 19.59
C GLY A 118 -4.71 5.63 19.13
N ARG A 119 -6.03 5.71 18.94
CA ARG A 119 -6.84 4.52 18.61
C ARG A 119 -6.84 4.26 17.10
N ALA A 120 -7.52 3.22 16.64
CA ALA A 120 -7.85 2.93 15.24
C ALA A 120 -9.23 2.27 15.24
N VAL A 121 -9.97 2.38 14.14
CA VAL A 121 -11.30 1.75 14.03
C VAL A 121 -11.22 0.50 13.18
N LEU A 122 -12.13 -0.45 13.44
CA LEU A 122 -12.15 -1.77 12.81
C LEU A 122 -12.00 -1.71 11.29
N ARG A 123 -12.81 -0.90 10.60
CA ARG A 123 -12.75 -0.79 9.13
C ARG A 123 -11.37 -0.37 8.60
N SER A 124 -10.68 0.52 9.32
CA SER A 124 -9.37 1.02 8.92
C SER A 124 -8.32 -0.08 9.10
N SER A 125 -8.37 -0.77 10.25
CA SER A 125 -7.45 -1.87 10.55
C SER A 125 -7.65 -3.08 9.64
N VAL A 126 -8.91 -3.42 9.30
CA VAL A 126 -9.23 -4.47 8.32
C VAL A 126 -8.67 -4.10 6.94
N ARG A 127 -8.88 -2.86 6.51
CA ARG A 127 -8.40 -2.36 5.22
C ARG A 127 -6.90 -2.38 5.13
N GLU A 128 -6.23 -1.85 6.13
CA GLU A 128 -4.78 -1.86 6.19
C GLU A 128 -4.22 -3.28 6.17
N PHE A 129 -4.79 -4.19 6.97
CA PHE A 129 -4.37 -5.59 6.95
C PHE A 129 -4.50 -6.21 5.56
N LEU A 130 -5.68 -6.13 4.96
CA LEU A 130 -5.94 -6.78 3.67
C LEU A 130 -5.12 -6.15 2.54
N CYS A 131 -4.90 -4.84 2.57
CA CYS A 131 -4.24 -4.13 1.46
C CYS A 131 -2.73 -4.21 1.53
N SER A 132 -2.16 -4.18 2.74
CA SER A 132 -0.76 -4.51 2.96
C SER A 132 -0.42 -5.88 2.38
N GLU A 133 -1.18 -6.92 2.75
CA GLU A 133 -0.87 -8.27 2.29
C GLU A 133 -1.20 -8.45 0.80
N ALA A 134 -2.28 -7.85 0.30
CA ALA A 134 -2.61 -7.86 -1.12
C ALA A 134 -1.52 -7.21 -1.99
N MET A 135 -1.02 -6.02 -1.61
CA MET A 135 0.04 -5.36 -2.37
C MET A 135 1.32 -6.19 -2.35
N HIS A 136 1.64 -6.84 -1.22
CA HIS A 136 2.78 -7.77 -1.12
C HIS A 136 2.64 -8.93 -2.11
N TYR A 137 1.48 -9.59 -2.19
CA TYR A 137 1.25 -10.67 -3.15
C TYR A 137 1.21 -10.21 -4.61
N LEU A 138 0.91 -8.93 -4.86
CA LEU A 138 1.06 -8.31 -6.18
C LEU A 138 2.52 -7.95 -6.54
N GLY A 139 3.48 -8.23 -5.64
CA GLY A 139 4.89 -7.85 -5.82
C GLY A 139 5.14 -6.36 -5.69
N ILE A 140 4.22 -5.61 -5.08
CA ILE A 140 4.34 -4.16 -4.85
C ILE A 140 4.94 -3.95 -3.45
N PRO A 141 6.08 -3.25 -3.32
CA PRO A 141 6.67 -2.96 -2.02
C PRO A 141 5.69 -2.22 -1.09
N THR A 142 5.49 -2.76 0.11
CA THR A 142 4.46 -2.29 1.05
C THR A 142 4.81 -2.62 2.51
N SER A 143 4.22 -1.90 3.46
CA SER A 143 4.18 -2.33 4.86
C SER A 143 3.44 -3.66 4.98
N ARG A 144 3.89 -4.50 5.91
CA ARG A 144 3.30 -5.82 6.18
C ARG A 144 2.40 -5.78 7.40
N ALA A 145 1.34 -6.59 7.40
CA ALA A 145 0.39 -6.65 8.50
C ALA A 145 0.42 -8.02 9.19
N ALA A 146 0.91 -8.08 10.43
CA ALA A 146 1.08 -9.33 11.16
C ALA A 146 -0.24 -9.89 11.72
N SER A 147 -1.06 -9.03 12.34
CA SER A 147 -2.27 -9.46 13.05
C SER A 147 -3.33 -8.37 13.10
N LEU A 148 -4.60 -8.78 13.17
CA LEU A 148 -5.75 -7.91 13.41
C LEU A 148 -6.43 -8.30 14.73
N VAL A 149 -6.53 -7.33 15.65
CA VAL A 149 -7.22 -7.48 16.93
C VAL A 149 -8.40 -6.53 16.98
N VAL A 150 -9.51 -6.99 17.57
CA VAL A 150 -10.73 -6.21 17.77
C VAL A 150 -11.11 -6.17 19.23
N SER A 151 -11.79 -5.09 19.62
CA SER A 151 -12.29 -4.82 20.97
C SER A 151 -13.71 -4.26 20.85
N ASP A 152 -14.52 -4.45 21.88
CA ASP A 152 -15.87 -3.89 21.98
C ASP A 152 -15.87 -2.43 22.52
N ASP A 153 -14.71 -1.77 22.56
CA ASP A 153 -14.58 -0.37 22.99
C ASP A 153 -15.10 0.63 21.94
N ASP A 154 -15.75 1.71 22.40
CA ASP A 154 -16.24 2.79 21.54
C ASP A 154 -15.18 3.84 21.17
N VAL A 155 -15.18 4.32 19.91
CA VAL A 155 -14.23 5.33 19.38
C VAL A 155 -14.93 6.43 18.56
N TRP A 156 -14.68 7.71 18.88
CA TRP A 156 -15.30 8.90 18.25
C TRP A 156 -14.45 9.52 17.14
N ARG A 157 -15.05 9.94 16.01
CA ARG A 157 -14.35 10.51 14.83
C ARG A 157 -15.21 11.44 13.94
N ASP A 158 -14.77 11.80 12.73
CA ASP A 158 -15.55 12.47 11.68
C ASP A 158 -15.37 11.65 10.38
N GLN A 159 -16.48 11.14 9.84
CA GLN A 159 -16.52 10.17 8.74
C GLN A 159 -16.23 10.78 7.37
N PHE A 160 -16.58 12.07 7.18
CA PHE A 160 -16.57 12.74 5.88
C PHE A 160 -15.70 14.00 5.87
N TYR A 161 -14.99 14.29 6.96
CA TYR A 161 -14.11 15.46 7.11
C TYR A 161 -14.82 16.80 6.90
N ASN A 162 -16.13 16.82 7.17
CA ASN A 162 -17.00 17.96 6.93
C ASN A 162 -17.32 18.76 8.21
N GLY A 163 -16.66 18.44 9.33
CA GLY A 163 -16.83 19.11 10.61
C GLY A 163 -17.91 18.52 11.51
N ASN A 164 -18.61 17.45 11.08
CA ASN A 164 -19.63 16.76 11.88
C ASN A 164 -19.08 15.46 12.48
N ILE A 165 -18.72 15.52 13.76
CA ILE A 165 -18.20 14.38 14.53
C ILE A 165 -19.27 13.28 14.64
N LYS A 166 -18.99 12.11 14.05
CA LYS A 166 -19.72 10.84 14.15
C LYS A 166 -18.71 9.69 14.27
N LYS A 167 -19.02 8.57 14.94
CA LYS A 167 -18.10 7.42 15.02
C LYS A 167 -17.48 7.10 13.62
N GLU A 168 -16.16 6.88 13.59
CA GLU A 168 -15.27 6.38 12.48
C GLU A 168 -14.48 7.30 11.48
N ARG A 169 -13.41 6.72 10.84
CA ARG A 169 -12.14 7.32 10.29
C ARG A 169 -11.84 7.18 8.78
N GLY A 170 -10.89 7.99 8.26
CA GLY A 170 -10.08 7.76 7.04
C GLY A 170 -8.65 8.42 7.01
N VAL A 171 -8.12 8.56 5.77
CA VAL A 171 -7.30 9.58 5.01
C VAL A 171 -5.80 9.92 5.17
N CYS A 172 -5.08 9.87 4.01
CA CYS A 172 -3.64 10.01 3.74
C CYS A 172 -3.07 11.44 3.52
N ASN A 173 -1.78 11.65 3.86
CA ASN A 173 -1.01 12.90 3.74
C ASN A 173 0.50 12.67 3.42
N THR A 174 1.34 13.71 3.35
CA THR A 174 2.79 13.63 2.98
C THR A 174 3.67 12.82 3.95
N ASP A 175 3.20 12.66 5.18
CA ASP A 175 3.72 11.74 6.19
C ASP A 175 3.56 10.26 5.84
N ASN A 176 2.79 9.96 4.79
CA ASN A 176 2.60 8.61 4.26
C ASN A 176 3.46 8.34 3.03
N PHE A 177 4.45 9.20 2.75
CA PHE A 177 5.45 8.94 1.73
C PHE A 177 6.68 8.30 2.37
N SER A 178 6.76 6.97 2.30
CA SER A 178 7.85 6.22 2.92
C SER A 178 9.20 6.54 2.28
N LEU A 179 10.22 6.77 3.11
CA LEU A 179 11.61 6.93 2.65
C LEU A 179 12.15 5.64 1.98
N LEU A 180 11.59 4.48 2.33
CA LEU A 180 11.96 3.19 1.75
C LEU A 180 11.20 2.87 0.46
N SER A 181 10.40 3.81 -0.05
CA SER A 181 9.56 3.63 -1.25
C SER A 181 8.58 2.45 -1.15
N ILE A 182 8.10 2.17 0.06
CA ILE A 182 7.02 1.20 0.31
C ILE A 182 5.67 1.93 0.45
N THR A 183 4.61 1.29 0.00
CA THR A 183 3.24 1.76 0.25
C THR A 183 2.91 1.66 1.74
N ILE A 184 2.36 2.72 2.33
CA ILE A 184 2.01 2.79 3.76
C ILE A 184 0.68 3.52 3.98
N ASP A 185 0.09 3.34 5.16
CA ASP A 185 -1.08 4.06 5.67
C ASP A 185 -2.33 3.97 4.75
N TYR A 186 -2.89 2.78 4.69
CA TYR A 186 -4.05 2.45 3.87
C TYR A 186 -5.35 3.05 4.46
N GLY A 187 -5.65 4.30 4.09
CA GLY A 187 -6.89 5.00 4.53
C GLY A 187 -8.13 5.43 3.75
N PRO A 188 -8.12 5.99 2.53
CA PRO A 188 -9.26 5.93 1.59
C PRO A 188 -8.74 5.52 0.22
N PHE A 189 -7.89 4.50 0.17
CA PHE A 189 -7.44 3.96 -1.10
C PHE A 189 -8.63 3.25 -1.78
N GLY A 190 -8.57 3.13 -3.11
CA GLY A 190 -9.53 2.37 -3.90
C GLY A 190 -8.85 1.78 -5.12
N PHE A 191 -9.25 0.57 -5.50
CA PHE A 191 -8.92 0.01 -6.80
C PHE A 191 -9.90 0.56 -7.83
N MET A 192 -9.38 0.89 -9.00
CA MET A 192 -10.18 1.40 -10.10
C MET A 192 -10.99 0.26 -10.74
N ASP A 193 -12.29 0.50 -10.93
CA ASP A 193 -13.19 -0.35 -11.71
C ASP A 193 -13.01 -0.06 -13.20
N SER A 194 -13.84 0.83 -13.75
CA SER A 194 -13.64 1.43 -15.05
C SER A 194 -12.39 2.31 -15.07
N TYR A 195 -11.62 2.29 -16.15
CA TYR A 195 -10.48 3.19 -16.28
C TYR A 195 -10.94 4.66 -16.28
N ASP A 196 -10.43 5.42 -15.31
CA ASP A 196 -10.68 6.84 -15.13
C ASP A 196 -9.43 7.51 -14.55
N PRO A 197 -8.68 8.31 -15.33
CA PRO A 197 -7.52 9.04 -14.82
C PRO A 197 -7.89 10.09 -13.76
N ASP A 198 -9.17 10.48 -13.68
CA ASP A 198 -9.71 11.40 -12.69
C ASP A 198 -10.33 10.70 -11.47
N PHE A 199 -10.16 9.38 -11.34
CA PHE A 199 -10.63 8.63 -10.19
C PHE A 199 -9.98 9.13 -8.90
N VAL A 200 -10.83 9.52 -7.94
CA VAL A 200 -10.45 9.96 -6.59
C VAL A 200 -11.15 9.04 -5.58
N PRO A 201 -10.42 8.12 -4.93
CA PRO A 201 -11.05 7.22 -3.96
C PRO A 201 -11.34 7.91 -2.62
N ASN A 202 -10.71 9.06 -2.36
CA ASN A 202 -10.93 9.85 -1.16
C ASN A 202 -12.05 10.87 -1.33
N THR A 203 -13.19 10.64 -0.68
CA THR A 203 -14.34 11.58 -0.70
C THR A 203 -14.06 12.95 -0.07
N SER A 204 -12.93 13.10 0.60
CA SER A 204 -12.52 14.35 1.29
C SER A 204 -11.50 15.15 0.48
N ASP A 205 -11.07 14.63 -0.67
CA ASP A 205 -10.16 15.32 -1.59
C ASP A 205 -10.98 16.12 -2.62
N ASP A 206 -11.62 17.18 -2.13
CA ASP A 206 -12.49 18.05 -2.93
C ASP A 206 -11.74 18.69 -4.13
N GLU A 207 -10.44 18.95 -3.96
CA GLU A 207 -9.56 19.50 -4.99
C GLU A 207 -9.03 18.43 -5.98
N ARG A 208 -9.35 17.14 -5.73
CA ARG A 208 -8.92 16.00 -6.55
C ARG A 208 -7.39 15.92 -6.71
N ARG A 209 -6.66 16.39 -5.70
CA ARG A 209 -5.19 16.47 -5.69
C ARG A 209 -4.55 15.11 -5.88
N TYR A 210 -5.15 14.05 -5.34
CA TYR A 210 -4.61 12.70 -5.31
C TYR A 210 -5.31 11.75 -6.29
N LYS A 211 -6.01 12.29 -7.31
CA LYS A 211 -6.54 11.50 -8.42
C LYS A 211 -5.46 10.65 -9.07
N ILE A 212 -5.83 9.48 -9.62
CA ILE A 212 -4.88 8.51 -10.21
C ILE A 212 -3.89 9.18 -11.17
N GLY A 213 -4.38 9.97 -12.13
CA GLY A 213 -3.55 10.62 -13.13
C GLY A 213 -2.56 11.64 -12.57
N ASN A 214 -2.72 12.08 -11.32
CA ASN A 214 -1.85 13.08 -10.69
C ASN A 214 -0.83 12.47 -9.71
N GLN A 215 -0.91 11.17 -9.40
CA GLN A 215 -0.05 10.57 -8.36
C GLN A 215 1.45 10.67 -8.70
N ALA A 216 1.82 10.56 -9.98
CA ALA A 216 3.21 10.70 -10.41
C ALA A 216 3.78 12.09 -10.11
N SER A 217 3.02 13.16 -10.41
CA SER A 217 3.43 14.54 -10.17
C SER A 217 3.47 14.85 -8.66
N VAL A 218 2.52 14.31 -7.89
CA VAL A 218 2.51 14.37 -6.43
C VAL A 218 3.74 13.69 -5.84
N GLY A 219 4.15 12.53 -6.36
CA GLY A 219 5.39 11.86 -5.94
C GLY A 219 6.62 12.75 -6.16
N GLN A 220 6.74 13.38 -7.33
CA GLN A 220 7.83 14.33 -7.60
C GLN A 220 7.79 15.54 -6.65
N PHE A 221 6.60 16.08 -6.39
CA PHE A 221 6.41 17.16 -5.44
C PHE A 221 6.87 16.76 -4.03
N ASN A 222 6.50 15.57 -3.56
CA ASN A 222 6.91 15.06 -2.25
C ASN A 222 8.43 14.88 -2.16
N LEU A 223 9.08 14.33 -3.19
CA LEU A 223 10.53 14.25 -3.27
C LEU A 223 11.20 15.64 -3.26
N SER A 224 10.57 16.66 -3.86
CA SER A 224 11.07 18.04 -3.78
C SER A 224 11.01 18.59 -2.35
N LYS A 225 9.99 18.21 -1.57
CA LYS A 225 9.87 18.58 -0.15
C LYS A 225 10.89 17.85 0.71
N LEU A 226 11.16 16.57 0.43
CA LEU A 226 12.25 15.83 1.05
C LEU A 226 13.60 16.51 0.78
N LEU A 227 13.88 16.84 -0.48
CA LEU A 227 15.10 17.58 -0.84
C LEU A 227 15.17 18.92 -0.10
N GLN A 228 14.07 19.67 -0.01
CA GLN A 228 14.02 20.92 0.75
C GLN A 228 14.40 20.72 2.22
N ALA A 229 13.92 19.65 2.86
CA ALA A 229 14.24 19.30 4.23
C ALA A 229 15.71 18.87 4.41
N LEU A 230 16.29 18.19 3.42
CA LEU A 230 17.68 17.74 3.44
C LEU A 230 18.68 18.85 3.14
N LYS A 231 18.30 19.90 2.41
CA LYS A 231 19.19 21.00 1.98
C LYS A 231 20.11 21.56 3.08
N PRO A 232 19.68 21.79 4.34
CA PRO A 232 20.57 22.29 5.38
C PRO A 232 21.74 21.34 5.71
N LEU A 233 21.60 20.04 5.44
CA LEU A 233 22.58 18.99 5.73
C LEU A 233 23.55 18.74 4.56
N LEU A 234 23.27 19.31 3.38
CA LEU A 234 24.01 19.04 2.16
C LEU A 234 25.01 20.16 1.85
N ASP A 235 26.21 19.78 1.41
CA ASP A 235 27.19 20.71 0.86
C ASP A 235 26.73 21.26 -0.52
N PRO A 236 27.36 22.32 -1.06
CA PRO A 236 26.96 22.91 -2.35
C PRO A 236 26.96 21.92 -3.53
N ARG A 237 27.93 20.99 -3.58
CA ARG A 237 28.02 19.97 -4.65
C ARG A 237 26.89 18.95 -4.51
N GLN A 238 26.62 18.48 -3.29
CA GLN A 238 25.53 17.56 -3.00
C GLN A 238 24.15 18.16 -3.31
N LYS A 239 23.95 19.46 -3.00
CA LYS A 239 22.70 20.17 -3.37
C LYS A 239 22.47 20.18 -4.88
N GLN A 240 23.52 20.41 -5.65
CA GLN A 240 23.44 20.41 -7.11
C GLN A 240 23.15 19.01 -7.65
N LEU A 241 23.87 17.99 -7.16
CA LEU A 241 23.65 16.60 -7.54
C LEU A 241 22.23 16.12 -7.19
N ALA A 242 21.74 16.39 -5.98
CA ALA A 242 20.40 15.99 -5.56
C ALA A 242 19.31 16.67 -6.41
N SER A 243 19.53 17.91 -6.83
CA SER A 243 18.64 18.61 -7.76
C SER A 243 18.66 17.99 -9.16
N GLN A 244 19.81 17.51 -9.63
CA GLN A 244 19.92 16.78 -10.91
C GLN A 244 19.22 15.42 -10.85
N ILE A 245 19.41 14.66 -9.76
CA ILE A 245 18.71 13.37 -9.54
C ILE A 245 17.20 13.57 -9.57
N LEU A 246 16.68 14.58 -8.85
CA LEU A 246 15.25 14.87 -8.81
C LEU A 246 14.66 15.25 -10.18
N LYS A 247 15.46 15.86 -11.07
CA LYS A 247 15.02 16.15 -12.45
C LYS A 247 14.80 14.87 -13.27
N GLY A 248 15.58 13.82 -13.01
CA GLY A 248 15.46 12.52 -13.68
C GLY A 248 14.24 11.70 -13.25
N TYR A 249 13.49 12.10 -12.21
CA TYR A 249 12.33 11.36 -11.71
C TYR A 249 11.30 11.04 -12.81
N GLY A 250 10.98 12.02 -13.67
CA GLY A 250 9.99 11.85 -14.73
C GLY A 250 10.38 10.76 -15.72
N GLU A 251 11.65 10.73 -16.12
CA GLU A 251 12.20 9.72 -17.04
C GLU A 251 12.16 8.32 -16.42
N HIS A 252 12.58 8.19 -15.16
CA HIS A 252 12.53 6.92 -14.44
C HIS A 252 11.09 6.41 -14.24
N TYR A 253 10.17 7.28 -13.84
CA TYR A 253 8.76 6.95 -13.70
C TYR A 253 8.19 6.45 -15.04
N TYR A 254 8.43 7.20 -16.12
CA TYR A 254 7.86 6.88 -17.43
C TYR A 254 8.44 5.59 -18.00
N SER A 255 9.75 5.37 -17.88
CA SER A 255 10.39 4.11 -18.24
C SER A 255 9.77 2.93 -17.51
N ARG A 256 9.60 3.02 -16.18
CA ARG A 256 8.99 1.96 -15.39
C ARG A 256 7.51 1.74 -15.71
N PHE A 257 6.77 2.82 -15.94
CA PHE A 257 5.38 2.78 -16.38
C PHE A 257 5.25 1.99 -17.69
N THR A 258 6.06 2.34 -18.69
CA THR A 258 6.07 1.66 -19.99
C THR A 258 6.43 0.19 -19.86
N GLU A 259 7.45 -0.17 -19.07
CA GLU A 259 7.80 -1.58 -18.81
C GLU A 259 6.63 -2.39 -18.23
N LEU A 260 5.93 -1.82 -17.23
CA LEU A 260 4.80 -2.49 -16.58
C LEU A 260 3.65 -2.71 -17.58
N PHE A 261 3.30 -1.69 -18.37
CA PHE A 261 2.23 -1.81 -19.37
C PHE A 261 2.61 -2.74 -20.53
N LYS A 262 3.85 -2.71 -21.01
CA LYS A 262 4.37 -3.69 -21.98
C LYS A 262 4.20 -5.11 -21.46
N THR A 263 4.53 -5.32 -20.19
CA THR A 263 4.36 -6.64 -19.57
C THR A 263 2.89 -7.05 -19.50
N LYS A 264 2.00 -6.13 -19.11
CA LYS A 264 0.54 -6.35 -19.11
C LYS A 264 -0.03 -6.64 -20.49
N LEU A 265 0.57 -6.09 -21.55
CA LEU A 265 0.20 -6.31 -22.94
C LEU A 265 0.91 -7.52 -23.58
N GLY A 266 1.81 -8.18 -22.84
CA GLY A 266 2.59 -9.30 -23.36
C GLY A 266 3.61 -8.89 -24.43
N LEU A 267 4.12 -7.65 -24.44
CA LEU A 267 5.09 -7.19 -25.42
C LEU A 267 6.52 -7.54 -24.99
N LEU A 268 7.36 -7.98 -25.94
CA LEU A 268 8.78 -8.26 -25.73
C LEU A 268 9.66 -7.28 -26.50
N GLY A 269 10.89 -7.09 -26.01
CA GLY A 269 11.86 -6.16 -26.60
C GLY A 269 11.41 -4.69 -26.54
N GLU A 270 12.22 -3.80 -27.10
CA GLU A 270 11.94 -2.36 -27.16
C GLU A 270 11.37 -1.97 -28.52
N ASN A 271 10.41 -1.04 -28.53
CA ASN A 271 9.88 -0.42 -29.73
C ASN A 271 9.46 1.02 -29.44
N GLU A 272 9.82 1.94 -30.33
CA GLU A 272 9.53 3.38 -30.17
C GLU A 272 8.02 3.68 -30.09
N ASN A 273 7.18 2.83 -30.69
CA ASN A 273 5.73 2.99 -30.72
C ASN A 273 5.01 2.39 -29.50
N ASP A 274 5.71 1.73 -28.57
CA ASP A 274 5.10 1.11 -27.38
C ASP A 274 4.31 2.13 -26.56
N ASN A 275 4.87 3.33 -26.41
CA ASN A 275 4.24 4.43 -25.68
C ASN A 275 2.91 4.88 -26.31
N TYR A 276 2.89 4.99 -27.64
CA TYR A 276 1.69 5.39 -28.36
C TYR A 276 0.62 4.31 -28.25
N LEU A 277 0.98 3.04 -28.41
CA LEU A 277 0.06 1.91 -28.29
C LEU A 277 -0.59 1.83 -26.90
N ILE A 278 0.20 2.06 -25.84
CA ILE A 278 -0.29 2.11 -24.45
C ILE A 278 -1.22 3.31 -24.26
N ALA A 279 -0.81 4.51 -24.67
CA ALA A 279 -1.63 5.71 -24.54
C ALA A 279 -2.96 5.58 -25.30
N PHE A 280 -2.93 4.99 -26.49
CA PHE A 280 -4.11 4.74 -27.30
C PHE A 280 -5.07 3.74 -26.63
N LEU A 281 -4.56 2.64 -26.07
CA LEU A 281 -5.39 1.71 -25.28
C LEU A 281 -6.07 2.44 -24.11
N LEU A 282 -5.28 3.17 -23.31
CA LEU A 282 -5.80 3.88 -22.14
C LEU A 282 -6.85 4.91 -22.52
N LYS A 283 -6.70 5.56 -23.68
CA LYS A 283 -7.71 6.49 -24.18
C LYS A 283 -9.02 5.78 -24.54
N ILE A 284 -8.95 4.67 -25.27
CA ILE A 284 -10.14 3.87 -25.60
C ILE A 284 -10.82 3.36 -24.32
N MET A 285 -10.05 2.91 -23.32
CA MET A 285 -10.58 2.48 -22.02
C MET A 285 -11.27 3.63 -21.26
N GLU A 286 -10.72 4.84 -21.33
CA GLU A 286 -11.30 6.04 -20.70
C GLU A 286 -12.66 6.40 -21.31
N ASP A 287 -12.75 6.34 -22.64
CA ASP A 287 -13.93 6.74 -23.41
C ASP A 287 -15.06 5.69 -23.30
N THR A 288 -14.70 4.41 -23.22
CA THR A 288 -15.65 3.30 -23.08
C THR A 288 -16.01 2.96 -21.64
N LYS A 289 -15.22 3.45 -20.67
CA LYS A 289 -15.29 3.03 -19.25
C LYS A 289 -15.10 1.53 -19.07
N ALA A 290 -14.33 0.88 -19.95
CA ALA A 290 -13.95 -0.53 -19.81
C ALA A 290 -13.24 -0.77 -18.47
N ASP A 291 -13.51 -1.93 -17.83
CA ASP A 291 -12.87 -2.27 -16.56
C ASP A 291 -11.36 -2.46 -16.76
N PHE A 292 -10.58 -1.75 -15.94
CA PHE A 292 -9.14 -1.71 -16.06
C PHE A 292 -8.49 -3.07 -15.87
N THR A 293 -8.93 -3.82 -14.87
CA THR A 293 -8.32 -5.12 -14.52
C THR A 293 -8.71 -6.18 -15.54
N MET A 294 -10.00 -6.21 -15.91
CA MET A 294 -10.55 -7.23 -16.79
C MET A 294 -10.11 -7.05 -18.23
N THR A 295 -9.91 -5.81 -18.69
CA THR A 295 -9.32 -5.56 -20.02
C THR A 295 -7.99 -6.29 -20.18
N PHE A 296 -7.05 -6.14 -19.23
CA PHE A 296 -5.75 -6.85 -19.32
C PHE A 296 -5.86 -8.35 -19.12
N ARG A 297 -6.81 -8.82 -18.29
CA ARG A 297 -7.04 -10.25 -18.12
C ARG A 297 -7.55 -10.87 -19.42
N GLU A 298 -8.59 -10.31 -19.99
CA GLU A 298 -9.23 -10.83 -21.20
C GLU A 298 -8.28 -10.73 -22.40
N LEU A 299 -7.48 -9.66 -22.52
CA LEU A 299 -6.39 -9.58 -23.50
C LEU A 299 -5.37 -10.71 -23.36
N SER A 300 -5.12 -11.20 -22.14
CA SER A 300 -4.21 -12.32 -21.93
C SER A 300 -4.80 -13.66 -22.38
N GLU A 301 -6.13 -13.78 -22.39
CA GLU A 301 -6.84 -15.02 -22.69
C GLU A 301 -7.26 -15.16 -24.15
N ILE A 302 -7.75 -14.08 -24.75
CA ILE A 302 -8.18 -14.04 -26.15
C ILE A 302 -7.03 -14.39 -27.09
N THR A 303 -7.30 -15.12 -28.18
CA THR A 303 -6.28 -15.47 -29.18
C THR A 303 -6.01 -14.33 -30.16
N ALA A 304 -4.84 -14.35 -30.82
CA ALA A 304 -4.53 -13.35 -31.85
C ALA A 304 -5.53 -13.39 -33.02
N ASP A 305 -5.99 -14.59 -33.41
CA ASP A 305 -6.96 -14.78 -34.48
C ASP A 305 -8.35 -14.25 -34.11
N GLN A 306 -8.84 -14.53 -32.89
CA GLN A 306 -10.10 -13.96 -32.39
C GLN A 306 -10.08 -12.43 -32.37
N LEU A 307 -8.98 -11.83 -31.89
CA LEU A 307 -8.81 -10.37 -31.94
C LEU A 307 -8.82 -9.84 -33.37
N LYS A 308 -8.09 -10.50 -34.29
CA LYS A 308 -7.98 -10.09 -35.69
C LYS A 308 -9.35 -10.10 -36.40
N GLU A 309 -10.17 -11.09 -36.11
CA GLU A 309 -11.53 -11.21 -36.64
C GLU A 309 -12.55 -10.33 -35.89
N LEU A 310 -12.11 -9.63 -34.84
CA LEU A 310 -12.95 -8.90 -33.88
C LEU A 310 -14.07 -9.79 -33.29
N HIS A 311 -13.83 -11.10 -33.24
CA HIS A 311 -14.72 -12.08 -32.63
C HIS A 311 -14.41 -12.17 -31.13
N ILE A 312 -14.92 -11.18 -30.39
CA ILE A 312 -14.79 -11.14 -28.93
C ILE A 312 -15.83 -12.09 -28.31
N PRO A 313 -15.44 -13.10 -27.51
CA PRO A 313 -16.37 -13.94 -26.75
C PRO A 313 -17.30 -13.12 -25.85
N GLU A 314 -18.50 -13.62 -25.60
CA GLU A 314 -19.53 -12.91 -24.83
C GLU A 314 -19.13 -12.75 -23.34
N GLU A 315 -18.34 -13.70 -22.83
CA GLU A 315 -17.77 -13.68 -21.49
C GLU A 315 -16.68 -12.62 -21.28
N PHE A 316 -16.08 -12.08 -22.36
CA PHE A 316 -15.03 -11.04 -22.30
C PHE A 316 -15.65 -9.65 -22.32
N TRP A 317 -16.45 -9.36 -21.30
CA TRP A 317 -17.28 -8.15 -21.22
C TRP A 317 -16.46 -6.86 -21.21
N ALA A 318 -15.23 -6.85 -20.67
CA ALA A 318 -14.40 -5.65 -20.69
C ALA A 318 -13.88 -5.36 -22.10
N LEU A 319 -13.52 -6.39 -22.87
CA LEU A 319 -13.20 -6.26 -24.29
C LEU A 319 -14.43 -5.95 -25.15
N GLN A 320 -15.61 -6.44 -24.79
CA GLN A 320 -16.86 -6.04 -25.45
C GLN A 320 -17.12 -4.54 -25.24
N ASP A 321 -16.91 -4.01 -24.03
CA ASP A 321 -17.01 -2.58 -23.77
C ASP A 321 -15.99 -1.77 -24.57
N LEU A 322 -14.73 -2.23 -24.58
CA LEU A 322 -13.66 -1.63 -25.35
C LEU A 322 -13.98 -1.62 -26.86
N GLY A 323 -14.59 -2.69 -27.36
CA GLY A 323 -15.01 -2.89 -28.75
C GLY A 323 -16.12 -1.97 -29.23
N LYS A 324 -16.82 -1.26 -28.33
CA LYS A 324 -17.81 -0.24 -28.69
C LYS A 324 -17.17 1.04 -29.23
N HIS A 325 -15.88 1.23 -29.00
CA HIS A 325 -15.17 2.42 -29.48
C HIS A 325 -14.91 2.35 -30.97
N GLU A 326 -15.13 3.46 -31.68
CA GLU A 326 -14.95 3.52 -33.15
C GLU A 326 -13.53 3.17 -33.59
N LEU A 327 -12.52 3.53 -32.76
CA LEU A 327 -11.10 3.27 -33.01
C LEU A 327 -10.56 1.93 -32.48
N PHE A 328 -11.43 1.02 -32.01
CA PHE A 328 -10.98 -0.25 -31.45
C PHE A 328 -10.27 -1.12 -32.49
N SER A 329 -10.78 -1.13 -33.73
CA SER A 329 -10.22 -1.95 -34.81
C SER A 329 -8.80 -1.53 -35.21
N GLU A 330 -8.54 -0.23 -35.18
CA GLU A 330 -7.26 0.41 -35.44
C GLU A 330 -6.27 0.07 -34.33
N TRP A 331 -6.71 0.14 -33.08
CA TRP A 331 -5.90 -0.27 -31.94
C TRP A 331 -5.52 -1.75 -32.00
N VAL A 332 -6.49 -2.64 -32.29
CA VAL A 332 -6.23 -4.09 -32.45
C VAL A 332 -5.21 -4.34 -33.56
N THR A 333 -5.33 -3.64 -34.70
CA THR A 333 -4.37 -3.74 -35.80
C THR A 333 -2.96 -3.37 -35.34
N MET A 334 -2.80 -2.25 -34.65
CA MET A 334 -1.51 -1.80 -34.10
C MET A 334 -0.96 -2.78 -33.06
N TYR A 335 -1.82 -3.28 -32.17
CA TYR A 335 -1.45 -4.26 -31.14
C TYR A 335 -0.95 -5.57 -31.75
N LEU A 336 -1.67 -6.14 -32.73
CA LEU A 336 -1.27 -7.39 -33.38
C LEU A 336 -0.01 -7.23 -34.22
N LEU A 337 0.16 -6.10 -34.92
CA LEU A 337 1.41 -5.79 -35.63
C LEU A 337 2.59 -5.74 -34.67
N ARG A 338 2.42 -5.07 -33.51
CA ARG A 338 3.45 -5.01 -32.48
C ARG A 338 3.69 -6.39 -31.86
N LEU A 339 2.65 -7.16 -31.58
CA LEU A 339 2.78 -8.49 -31.00
C LEU A 339 3.53 -9.46 -31.93
N ASN A 340 3.30 -9.38 -33.25
CA ASN A 340 4.00 -10.19 -34.24
C ASN A 340 5.53 -9.96 -34.27
N SER A 341 6.01 -8.82 -33.76
CA SER A 341 7.45 -8.58 -33.59
C SER A 341 8.09 -9.39 -32.44
N ASN A 342 7.29 -10.01 -31.56
CA ASN A 342 7.74 -10.98 -30.57
C ASN A 342 8.09 -12.31 -31.27
N ASN A 343 9.20 -12.36 -32.01
CA ASN A 343 9.64 -13.54 -32.78
C ASN A 343 9.38 -14.89 -32.06
N ARG A 344 8.55 -15.76 -32.67
CA ARG A 344 8.21 -17.11 -32.17
C ARG A 344 7.46 -17.16 -30.81
N ASP A 345 6.63 -16.15 -30.54
CA ASP A 345 5.75 -16.06 -29.37
C ASP A 345 4.33 -16.55 -29.70
N SER A 346 3.98 -17.74 -29.23
CA SER A 346 2.63 -18.32 -29.37
C SER A 346 1.67 -17.76 -28.34
N ASP A 347 0.36 -17.80 -28.61
CA ASP A 347 -0.68 -17.38 -27.65
C ASP A 347 -0.53 -18.04 -26.26
N ALA A 348 -0.16 -19.33 -26.19
CA ALA A 348 0.08 -20.01 -24.91
C ALA A 348 1.24 -19.39 -24.09
N LYS A 349 2.32 -18.98 -24.76
CA LYS A 349 3.47 -18.30 -24.14
C LYS A 349 3.11 -16.88 -23.72
N ARG A 350 2.38 -16.15 -24.58
CA ARG A 350 1.84 -14.81 -24.27
C ARG A 350 0.96 -14.87 -23.02
N ARG A 351 -0.01 -15.78 -22.99
CA ARG A 351 -0.93 -15.99 -21.87
C ARG A 351 -0.19 -16.28 -20.57
N THR A 352 0.75 -17.24 -20.60
CA THR A 352 1.57 -17.59 -19.42
C THR A 352 2.34 -16.38 -18.89
N ARG A 353 2.94 -15.58 -19.77
CA ARG A 353 3.69 -14.37 -19.38
C ARG A 353 2.80 -13.29 -18.77
N MET A 354 1.63 -13.06 -19.36
CA MET A 354 0.65 -12.07 -18.88
C MET A 354 -0.07 -12.52 -17.59
N ALA A 355 -0.19 -13.82 -17.34
CA ALA A 355 -0.87 -14.38 -16.16
C ALA A 355 -0.19 -14.03 -14.82
N THR A 356 1.10 -13.67 -14.83
CA THR A 356 1.88 -13.33 -13.61
C THR A 356 1.31 -12.12 -12.83
N TYR A 357 0.38 -11.36 -13.41
CA TYR A 357 -0.17 -10.12 -12.83
C TYR A 357 -1.66 -10.23 -12.48
N GLU A 358 -2.14 -11.40 -12.06
CA GLU A 358 -3.56 -11.67 -11.85
C GLU A 358 -4.12 -10.98 -10.58
N VAL A 359 -4.67 -9.76 -10.74
CA VAL A 359 -5.24 -8.91 -9.66
C VAL A 359 -6.67 -9.33 -9.23
N LEU A 360 -7.30 -10.26 -9.96
CA LEU A 360 -8.75 -10.54 -9.89
C LEU A 360 -9.28 -10.94 -8.51
N ARG A 361 -8.53 -11.76 -7.78
CA ARG A 361 -8.98 -12.25 -6.46
C ARG A 361 -8.97 -11.16 -5.39
N ILE A 362 -8.00 -10.26 -5.47
CA ILE A 362 -7.77 -9.21 -4.46
C ILE A 362 -8.86 -8.14 -4.52
N LYS A 363 -9.22 -7.69 -5.73
CA LYS A 363 -10.17 -6.58 -5.94
C LYS A 363 -11.57 -6.90 -5.42
N LYS A 364 -12.11 -8.08 -5.76
CA LYS A 364 -13.45 -8.52 -5.32
C LYS A 364 -13.48 -8.80 -3.81
N CYS A 365 -12.40 -9.36 -3.25
CA CYS A 365 -12.29 -9.59 -1.82
C CYS A 365 -12.24 -8.26 -1.04
N ILE A 366 -11.37 -7.33 -1.41
CA ILE A 366 -11.21 -6.06 -0.69
C ILE A 366 -12.49 -5.22 -0.76
N THR A 367 -13.08 -5.02 -1.94
CA THR A 367 -14.30 -4.20 -2.08
C THR A 367 -15.48 -4.77 -1.30
N THR A 368 -15.68 -6.09 -1.37
CA THR A 368 -16.76 -6.77 -0.61
C THR A 368 -16.50 -6.72 0.90
N MET A 369 -15.24 -6.86 1.31
CA MET A 369 -14.85 -6.86 2.72
C MET A 369 -14.98 -5.50 3.37
N VAL A 370 -14.56 -4.43 2.70
CA VAL A 370 -14.74 -3.06 3.18
C VAL A 370 -16.22 -2.74 3.33
N ALA A 371 -17.03 -3.05 2.31
CA ALA A 371 -18.47 -2.84 2.37
C ALA A 371 -19.16 -3.67 3.47
N SER A 372 -18.68 -4.89 3.73
CA SER A 372 -19.22 -5.75 4.80
C SER A 372 -18.75 -5.34 6.20
N ALA A 373 -17.54 -4.78 6.34
CA ALA A 373 -17.03 -4.26 7.61
C ALA A 373 -17.76 -2.98 8.06
N ASP A 374 -18.34 -2.23 7.11
CA ASP A 374 -19.23 -1.09 7.40
C ASP A 374 -20.64 -1.53 7.87
N TYR A 375 -21.03 -2.82 7.72
CA TYR A 375 -22.42 -3.28 7.93
C TYR A 375 -22.62 -4.49 8.86
N VAL A 376 -21.59 -5.31 9.13
CA VAL A 376 -21.79 -6.61 9.78
C VAL A 376 -21.02 -6.72 11.11
N GLY A 377 -21.74 -7.13 12.16
CA GLY A 377 -21.19 -7.36 13.49
C GLY A 377 -19.98 -8.32 13.53
N ILE A 378 -19.13 -8.13 14.54
CA ILE A 378 -17.77 -8.69 14.69
C ILE A 378 -17.69 -10.22 14.51
N ASP A 379 -18.74 -10.97 14.82
CA ASP A 379 -18.72 -12.44 14.80
C ASP A 379 -18.85 -13.06 13.40
N ASN A 380 -19.49 -12.38 12.45
CA ASN A 380 -19.64 -12.88 11.06
C ASN A 380 -18.51 -12.40 10.14
N SER A 381 -17.74 -11.38 10.55
CA SER A 381 -16.63 -10.83 9.76
C SER A 381 -15.34 -11.62 9.92
N ALA A 382 -15.06 -12.23 11.07
CA ALA A 382 -13.81 -12.95 11.31
C ALA A 382 -13.61 -14.20 10.41
N SER A 383 -14.67 -15.00 10.25
CA SER A 383 -14.67 -16.20 9.38
C SER A 383 -14.58 -15.84 7.90
N HIS A 384 -15.23 -14.74 7.48
CA HIS A 384 -15.10 -14.21 6.12
C HIS A 384 -13.71 -13.61 5.86
N ILE A 385 -13.15 -12.86 6.82
CA ILE A 385 -11.78 -12.32 6.78
C ILE A 385 -10.76 -13.42 6.59
N GLN A 386 -10.83 -14.48 7.40
CA GLN A 386 -9.92 -15.61 7.28
C GLN A 386 -10.10 -16.38 5.95
N LEU A 387 -11.34 -16.52 5.47
CA LEU A 387 -11.63 -17.17 4.19
C LEU A 387 -11.01 -16.40 3.02
N CYS A 388 -11.14 -15.07 2.95
CA CYS A 388 -10.53 -14.34 1.83
C CYS A 388 -9.02 -14.21 1.93
N ILE A 389 -8.44 -14.14 3.16
CA ILE A 389 -6.98 -14.28 3.32
C ILE A 389 -6.53 -15.60 2.71
N THR A 390 -7.24 -16.69 3.01
CA THR A 390 -6.96 -18.03 2.48
C THR A 390 -7.17 -18.12 0.95
N LEU A 391 -8.11 -17.37 0.38
CA LEU A 391 -8.35 -17.30 -1.07
C LEU A 391 -7.38 -16.36 -1.81
N SER A 392 -6.76 -15.41 -1.12
CA SER A 392 -5.74 -14.50 -1.66
C SER A 392 -4.33 -15.10 -1.67
N HIS A 393 -4.08 -16.10 -0.83
CA HIS A 393 -2.97 -17.05 -0.99
C HIS A 393 -3.31 -18.05 -2.12
#